data_AF-A0A5S4T9R0-F1
#
_entry.id   AF-A0A5S4T9R0-F1
#
_cell.length_a   1.000
_cell.length_b   1.000
_cell.length_c   1.000
_cell.angle_alpha   90.00
_cell.angle_beta   90.00
_cell.angle_gamma   90.00
#
_symmetry.space_group_name_H-M   'P 1'
#
loop_
_entity.id
_entity.type
_entity.pdbx_description
1 polymer ?
#
loop_
_entity_poly.entity_id
_entity_poly.type
_entity_poly.pdbx_seq_one_letter_code
_entity_poly.pdbx_strand_id
1 'polypeptide(L)'
;NQKEAEQVKAAIVIPIDYFASVPSQDDIKVTYDNKLSITNPAMATSIKTMLLAGYHFDLDSLSVYQSHSDNVYQFTILLVTHQQDQLSLVGNYVTGTGQFEFVSLHGTPKNVMF
;
A
#
# COMPACT_ATOMS: atom_id res chain seq x y z
N ASN A 1 2.74 4.77 19.72
CA ASN A 1 4.06 5.27 20.20
C ASN A 1 5.09 5.24 19.04
N GLN A 2 6.29 5.83 19.19
CA GLN A 2 7.30 5.89 18.12
C GLN A 2 7.78 4.51 17.62
N LYS A 3 7.98 3.55 18.54
CA LYS A 3 8.39 2.17 18.24
C LYS A 3 7.37 1.41 17.39
N GLU A 4 6.08 1.64 17.64
CA GLU A 4 5.00 1.03 16.86
C GLU A 4 4.91 1.64 15.46
N ALA A 5 5.12 2.95 15.31
CA ALA A 5 5.20 3.58 14.00
C ALA A 5 6.39 3.05 13.17
N GLU A 6 7.55 2.82 13.82
CA GLU A 6 8.70 2.16 13.19
C GLU A 6 8.40 0.71 12.76
N GLN A 7 7.58 -0.03 13.53
CA GLN A 7 7.12 -1.36 13.12
C GLN A 7 6.25 -1.30 11.86
N VAL A 8 5.37 -0.29 11.71
CA VAL A 8 4.60 -0.10 10.48
C VAL A 8 5.54 0.12 9.29
N LYS A 9 6.53 0.99 9.45
CA LYS A 9 7.54 1.28 8.40
C LYS A 9 8.34 0.05 7.99
N ALA A 10 8.70 -0.81 8.94
CA ALA A 10 9.39 -2.06 8.62
C ALA A 10 8.45 -3.08 7.96
N ALA A 11 7.18 -3.17 8.40
CA ALA A 11 6.26 -4.19 7.95
C ALA A 11 5.67 -3.90 6.55
N ILE A 12 5.54 -2.64 6.14
CA ILE A 12 4.92 -2.25 4.86
C ILE A 12 5.75 -2.69 3.64
N VAL A 13 7.04 -2.97 3.83
CA VAL A 13 7.91 -3.48 2.76
C VAL A 13 7.41 -4.82 2.24
N ILE A 14 6.82 -5.67 3.09
CA ILE A 14 6.33 -7.01 2.71
C ILE A 14 5.22 -6.94 1.64
N PRO A 15 4.10 -6.20 1.83
CA PRO A 15 3.11 -6.06 0.78
C PRO A 15 3.63 -5.30 -0.45
N ILE A 16 4.54 -4.33 -0.27
CA ILE A 16 5.15 -3.59 -1.39
C ILE A 16 5.98 -4.53 -2.30
N ASP A 17 6.86 -5.33 -1.71
CA ASP A 17 7.67 -6.32 -2.43
C ASP A 17 6.78 -7.38 -3.10
N TYR A 18 5.70 -7.77 -2.44
CA TYR A 18 4.70 -8.66 -3.03
C TYR A 18 4.07 -8.03 -4.29
N PHE A 19 3.58 -6.79 -4.23
CA PHE A 19 3.02 -6.12 -5.40
C PHE A 19 4.02 -5.95 -6.54
N ALA A 20 5.29 -5.68 -6.21
CA ALA A 20 6.36 -5.54 -7.20
C ALA A 20 6.73 -6.89 -7.86
N SER A 21 6.74 -7.99 -7.11
CA SER A 21 7.16 -9.32 -7.58
C SER A 21 6.11 -10.07 -8.40
N VAL A 22 4.82 -9.80 -8.17
CA VAL A 22 3.73 -10.44 -8.92
C VAL A 22 3.74 -9.93 -10.37
N PRO A 23 3.66 -10.79 -11.40
CA PRO A 23 3.82 -10.35 -12.79
C PRO A 23 2.59 -9.64 -13.37
N SER A 24 1.38 -10.04 -12.97
CA SER A 24 0.13 -9.49 -13.50
C SER A 24 -0.86 -9.13 -12.38
N GLN A 25 -1.88 -8.34 -12.72
CA GLN A 25 -2.94 -7.99 -11.78
C GLN A 25 -3.88 -9.17 -11.43
N ASP A 26 -3.96 -10.17 -12.32
CA ASP A 26 -4.82 -11.35 -12.14
C ASP A 26 -4.21 -12.37 -11.16
N ASP A 27 -2.89 -12.28 -10.94
CA ASP A 27 -2.14 -13.15 -10.03
C ASP A 27 -2.11 -12.61 -8.58
N ILE A 28 -2.69 -11.43 -8.34
CA ILE A 28 -2.76 -10.82 -7.01
C ILE A 28 -3.66 -11.65 -6.09
N LYS A 29 -3.14 -11.93 -4.91
CA LYS A 29 -3.82 -12.64 -3.82
C LYS A 29 -3.66 -11.81 -2.56
N VAL A 30 -4.76 -11.64 -1.83
CA VAL A 30 -4.74 -10.98 -0.52
C VAL A 30 -4.67 -12.06 0.56
N THR A 31 -3.49 -12.24 1.17
CA THR A 31 -3.25 -13.35 2.10
C THR A 31 -2.62 -12.85 3.40
N TYR A 32 -2.55 -13.73 4.40
CA TYR A 32 -1.91 -13.37 5.67
C TYR A 32 -0.40 -13.22 5.52
N ASP A 33 0.23 -14.06 4.68
CA ASP A 33 1.69 -14.10 4.46
C ASP A 33 2.22 -12.81 3.83
N ASN A 34 1.48 -12.25 2.85
CA ASN A 34 1.83 -10.97 2.25
C ASN A 34 1.24 -9.76 3.00
N LYS A 35 0.67 -10.00 4.19
CA LYS A 35 0.06 -8.98 5.06
C LYS A 35 -1.12 -8.24 4.46
N LEU A 36 -1.80 -8.78 3.45
CA LEU A 36 -2.92 -8.15 2.77
C LEU A 36 -4.27 -8.76 3.14
N SER A 37 -4.37 -9.66 4.12
CA SER A 37 -5.58 -10.47 4.33
C SER A 37 -6.87 -9.68 4.58
N ILE A 38 -6.75 -8.40 4.95
CA ILE A 38 -7.86 -7.47 5.20
C ILE A 38 -8.00 -6.40 4.11
N THR A 39 -7.14 -6.38 3.11
CA THR A 39 -7.23 -5.49 1.95
C THR A 39 -8.28 -6.02 0.97
N ASN A 40 -9.11 -5.12 0.43
CA ASN A 40 -10.04 -5.48 -0.63
C ASN A 40 -9.27 -5.94 -1.89
N PRO A 41 -9.55 -7.13 -2.46
CA PRO A 41 -8.89 -7.62 -3.67
C PRO A 41 -8.88 -6.61 -4.82
N ALA A 42 -9.98 -5.88 -5.04
CA ALA A 42 -10.06 -4.88 -6.12
C ALA A 42 -9.10 -3.70 -5.90
N MET A 43 -8.84 -3.33 -4.64
CA MET A 43 -7.84 -2.31 -4.31
C MET A 43 -6.43 -2.84 -4.59
N ALA A 44 -6.15 -4.09 -4.21
CA ALA A 44 -4.87 -4.74 -4.49
C ALA A 44 -4.61 -4.85 -6.00
N THR A 45 -5.62 -5.22 -6.78
CA THR A 45 -5.58 -5.19 -8.26
C THR A 45 -5.32 -3.77 -8.77
N SER A 46 -6.01 -2.76 -8.25
CA SER A 46 -5.85 -1.36 -8.69
C SER A 46 -4.42 -0.85 -8.45
N ILE A 47 -3.84 -1.15 -7.28
CA ILE A 47 -2.44 -0.83 -6.98
C ILE A 47 -1.54 -1.52 -8.01
N LYS A 48 -1.76 -2.81 -8.29
CA LYS A 48 -0.96 -3.53 -9.26
C LYS A 48 -1.06 -2.95 -10.67
N THR A 49 -2.26 -2.54 -11.11
CA THR A 49 -2.45 -1.85 -12.39
C THR A 49 -1.62 -0.56 -12.46
N MET A 50 -1.54 0.21 -11.37
CA MET A 50 -0.68 1.40 -11.36
C MET A 50 0.80 1.04 -11.48
N LEU A 51 1.26 0.00 -10.81
CA LEU A 51 2.65 -0.44 -10.94
C LEU A 51 2.99 -0.87 -12.37
N LEU A 52 2.06 -1.56 -13.04
CA LEU A 52 2.21 -1.92 -14.46
C LEU A 52 2.22 -0.68 -15.38
N ALA A 53 1.53 0.41 -14.99
CA ALA A 53 1.55 1.69 -15.69
C ALA A 53 2.82 2.52 -15.43
N GLY A 54 3.81 1.98 -14.70
CA GLY A 54 5.10 2.62 -14.45
C GLY A 54 5.18 3.43 -13.16
N TYR A 55 4.19 3.32 -12.27
CA TYR A 55 4.30 3.84 -10.92
C TYR A 55 5.18 2.93 -10.05
N HIS A 56 5.83 3.52 -9.05
CA HIS A 56 6.54 2.80 -7.99
C HIS A 56 6.26 3.47 -6.64
N PHE A 57 6.39 2.69 -5.57
CA PHE A 57 6.25 3.22 -4.22
C PHE A 57 7.42 4.14 -3.87
N ASP A 58 7.11 5.33 -3.36
CA ASP A 58 8.08 6.21 -2.73
C ASP A 58 8.07 5.98 -1.22
N LEU A 59 9.00 5.15 -0.73
CA LEU A 59 9.10 4.81 0.69
C LEU A 59 9.45 6.01 1.57
N ASP A 60 10.13 7.03 1.02
CA ASP A 60 10.50 8.24 1.77
C ASP A 60 9.27 9.11 2.07
N SER A 61 8.22 8.98 1.25
CA SER A 61 6.93 9.67 1.47
C SER A 61 6.05 9.04 2.57
N LEU A 62 6.43 7.87 3.10
CA LEU A 62 5.61 7.14 4.06
C LEU A 62 5.42 7.91 5.36
N SER A 63 4.17 8.30 5.62
CA SER A 63 3.74 8.92 6.87
C SER A 63 2.80 7.98 7.61
N VAL A 64 2.98 7.88 8.93
CA VAL A 64 2.22 6.99 9.81
C VAL A 64 1.64 7.80 10.96
N TYR A 65 0.36 7.61 11.23
CA TYR A 65 -0.42 8.34 12.22
C TYR A 65 -1.09 7.35 13.16
N GLN A 66 -1.14 7.68 14.45
CA GLN A 66 -1.90 6.89 15.41
C GLN A 66 -3.40 7.15 15.22
N SER A 67 -4.21 6.11 15.05
CA SER A 67 -5.66 6.24 14.99
C SER A 67 -6.24 6.51 16.39
N HIS A 68 -7.50 6.96 16.44
CA HIS A 68 -8.27 7.04 17.68
C HIS A 68 -8.66 5.66 18.23
N SER A 69 -8.60 4.62 17.40
CA SER A 69 -8.80 3.23 17.83
C SER A 69 -7.50 2.62 18.33
N ASP A 70 -7.57 1.98 19.50
CA ASP A 70 -6.49 1.14 19.99
C ASP A 70 -6.18 0.05 18.94
N ASN A 71 -4.89 -0.13 18.64
CA ASN A 71 -4.35 -1.12 17.68
C ASN A 71 -4.46 -0.79 16.18
N VAL A 72 -4.83 0.43 15.80
CA VAL A 72 -4.82 0.85 14.39
C VAL A 72 -3.89 2.02 14.15
N TYR A 73 -3.02 1.88 13.17
CA TYR A 73 -2.23 2.97 12.60
C TYR A 73 -2.74 3.30 11.23
N GLN A 74 -2.94 4.59 10.94
CA GLN A 74 -3.22 5.05 9.59
C GLN A 74 -1.90 5.37 8.90
N PHE A 75 -1.81 5.13 7.59
CA PHE A 75 -0.64 5.51 6.82
C PHE A 75 -1.03 6.13 5.48
N THR A 76 -0.11 6.95 4.97
CA THR A 76 -0.15 7.48 3.61
C THR A 76 1.19 7.23 2.95
N ILE A 77 1.17 6.82 1.68
CA ILE A 77 2.37 6.64 0.86
C ILE A 77 2.07 7.07 -0.57
N LEU A 78 3.06 7.65 -1.25
CA LEU A 78 2.95 8.02 -2.64
C LEU A 78 3.32 6.86 -3.56
N LEU A 79 2.58 6.74 -4.65
CA LEU A 79 2.99 6.08 -5.88
C LEU A 79 3.45 7.17 -6.84
N VAL A 80 4.66 7.05 -7.39
CA VAL A 80 5.25 8.07 -8.28
C VAL A 80 5.73 7.48 -9.59
N THR A 81 5.67 8.25 -10.67
CA THR A 81 6.30 7.90 -11.96
C THR A 81 7.68 8.58 -12.08
N HIS A 82 8.48 8.18 -13.06
CA HIS A 82 9.72 8.90 -13.41
C HIS A 82 9.48 10.37 -13.80
N GLN A 83 8.27 10.70 -14.26
CA GLN A 83 7.85 12.06 -14.64
C GLN A 83 7.27 12.85 -13.45
N GLN A 84 7.35 12.32 -12.23
CA GLN A 84 6.85 12.94 -11.00
C GLN A 84 5.32 13.08 -10.96
N ASP A 85 4.57 12.29 -11.73
CA ASP A 85 3.13 12.12 -11.48
C ASP A 85 2.93 11.36 -10.18
N GLN A 86 1.98 11.78 -9.36
CA GLN A 86 1.78 11.23 -8.02
C GLN A 86 0.35 10.73 -7.82
N LEU A 87 0.23 9.59 -7.16
CA LEU A 87 -1.01 9.11 -6.56
C LEU A 87 -0.77 8.92 -5.06
N SER A 88 -1.73 9.35 -4.25
CA SER A 88 -1.69 9.15 -2.80
C SER A 88 -2.46 7.89 -2.45
N LEU A 89 -1.79 6.95 -1.81
CA LEU A 89 -2.38 5.73 -1.28
C LEU A 89 -2.55 5.86 0.23
N VAL A 90 -3.74 5.57 0.72
CA VAL A 90 -4.11 5.65 2.15
C VAL A 90 -4.50 4.27 2.64
N GLY A 91 -4.11 3.93 3.86
CA GLY A 91 -4.48 2.67 4.46
C GLY A 91 -4.36 2.62 5.97
N ASN A 92 -4.68 1.44 6.51
CA ASN A 92 -4.58 1.10 7.92
C ASN A 92 -3.61 -0.05 8.13
N TYR A 93 -2.95 -0.06 9.29
CA TYR A 93 -2.20 -1.19 9.80
C TYR A 93 -2.80 -1.61 11.15
N VAL A 94 -3.24 -2.86 11.22
CA VAL A 94 -3.85 -3.44 12.44
C VAL A 94 -2.77 -4.18 13.20
N THR A 95 -2.31 -3.62 14.33
CA THR A 95 -1.17 -4.17 15.08
C THR A 95 -1.46 -5.55 15.66
N GLY A 96 -2.71 -5.82 16.05
CA GLY A 96 -3.12 -7.11 16.61
C GLY A 96 -3.03 -8.28 15.63
N THR A 97 -3.12 -8.01 14.33
CA THR A 97 -3.01 -9.04 13.26
C THR A 97 -1.75 -8.88 12.41
N GLY A 98 -1.07 -7.74 12.49
CA GLY A 98 0.09 -7.40 11.67
C GLY A 98 -0.24 -7.25 10.18
N GLN A 99 -1.50 -6.92 9.86
CA GLN A 99 -2.04 -6.84 8.49
C GLN A 99 -2.24 -5.38 8.05
N PHE A 100 -2.08 -5.16 6.76
CA PHE A 100 -2.36 -3.90 6.06
C PHE A 100 -3.70 -3.98 5.35
N GLU A 101 -4.48 -2.91 5.52
CA GLU A 101 -5.65 -2.59 4.72
C GLU A 101 -5.30 -1.39 3.85
N PHE A 102 -5.17 -1.60 2.54
CA PHE A 102 -5.15 -0.49 1.60
C PHE A 102 -6.58 -0.06 1.33
N VAL A 103 -6.90 1.21 1.59
CA VAL A 103 -8.28 1.71 1.66
C VAL A 103 -8.65 2.52 0.42
N SER A 104 -7.80 3.47 0.03
CA SER A 104 -8.11 4.37 -1.08
C SER A 104 -6.86 4.84 -1.82
N LEU A 105 -7.05 5.04 -3.13
CA LEU A 105 -6.07 5.61 -4.03
C LEU A 105 -6.63 6.93 -4.58
N HIS A 106 -5.90 8.02 -4.38
CA HIS A 106 -6.29 9.37 -4.78
C HIS A 106 -5.33 9.96 -5.79
N GLY A 107 -5.87 10.75 -6.73
CA GLY A 107 -5.11 11.40 -7.79
C GLY A 107 -5.68 11.08 -9.17
N THR A 108 -4.98 11.49 -10.22
CA THR A 108 -5.37 11.20 -11.60
C THR A 108 -4.33 10.29 -12.24
N PRO A 109 -4.64 8.99 -12.42
CA PRO A 109 -3.72 8.05 -13.02
C PRO A 109 -3.27 8.49 -14.42
N LYS A 110 -1.98 8.29 -14.71
CA LYS A 110 -1.38 8.45 -16.04
C LYS A 110 -0.98 7.09 -16.58
N ASN A 111 -0.92 6.98 -17.91
CA ASN A 111 -0.43 5.77 -18.61
C ASN A 111 -1.24 4.48 -18.34
N VAL A 112 -2.46 4.61 -17.85
CA VAL A 112 -3.39 3.48 -17.69
C VAL A 112 -4.23 3.38 -18.96
N MET A 113 -4.12 2.26 -19.69
CA MET A 113 -5.06 1.92 -20.76
C MET A 113 -6.15 1.03 -20.17
N PHE A 114 -7.40 1.46 -20.30
CA PHE A 114 -8.58 0.69 -19.90
C PHE A 114 -9.07 -0.21 -21.02
#